data_AF-A0A942ZAW4-F1
#
_entry.id   AF-A0A942ZAW4-F1
#
_cell.length_a   1.000
_cell.length_b   1.000
_cell.length_c   1.000
_cell.angle_alpha   90.00
_cell.angle_beta   90.00
_cell.angle_gamma   90.00
#
_symmetry.space_group_name_H-M   'P 1'
#
loop_
_entity.id
_entity.type
_entity.pdbx_description
1 polymer ?
#
loop_
_entity_poly.entity_id
_entity_poly.type
_entity_poly.pdbx_seq_one_letter_code
_entity_poly.pdbx_strand_id
1 'polypeptide(L)'
;DYKMQKEASLVISNASQSLHSFNVRNISCVILNAKTGEVLSMIGSMDYFDKETDGSVNGAIALRQPGSALKPFLYAYLFDKGESPASVIGDIKTYINSPGGDYIPENFDRKYRGPVTIRDALANSLNIPAVRWLSKYSLKDFQNILLKSGLISIDKNPDYYGYSLVLGSAEVRLIDLASAYTIFPNSGIFINHYSAVSLKKENGDIFYFPKKSYTHKRVISEESAYLINKILSDRNARMGSFRSYRGLVYPFSIAIKTGTSKGSRDAWAIGYTKDYIVGLWLGDFKGSEMINITGGNGAVPILYDLFSMLNKSQKETKWHKPKDIIEREICLISGKLRGEFCKETRLEEFSIFNVPKEECDVHNLYIKRNSDGSIDKKVFLNLSSEYNDWIKERQIEKPNSEWIKAENTYAYNNLNQINNFNSINNQNKINERISITSPTDNSVYKIDSTLPLEYQNIFISSYIPKNIIEANLYCNEEIIANIEELKNGSVIWNLKKGDYTFYIKAINFEGNELKSPNINIFIQ
;
A
#
# COMPACT_ATOMS: atom_id res chain seq x y z
N ASP A 1 -5.56 -5.03 35.72
CA ASP A 1 -7.02 -5.02 35.97
C ASP A 1 -7.47 -6.44 36.33
N TYR A 2 -7.98 -6.65 37.55
CA TYR A 2 -8.36 -7.98 38.03
C TYR A 2 -9.53 -8.60 37.26
N LYS A 3 -10.53 -7.80 36.89
CA LYS A 3 -11.71 -8.28 36.16
C LYS A 3 -11.31 -8.69 34.75
N MET A 4 -10.52 -7.84 34.08
CA MET A 4 -10.01 -8.12 32.74
C MET A 4 -9.12 -9.37 32.73
N GLN A 5 -8.26 -9.54 33.73
CA GLN A 5 -7.45 -10.75 33.89
C GLN A 5 -8.32 -12.01 33.98
N LYS A 6 -9.36 -12.01 34.82
CA LYS A 6 -10.28 -13.15 34.97
C LYS A 6 -11.02 -13.49 33.67
N GLU A 7 -11.59 -12.48 33.01
CA GLU A 7 -12.33 -12.70 31.75
C GLU A 7 -11.38 -13.18 30.64
N ALA A 8 -10.18 -12.61 30.52
CA ALA A 8 -9.19 -13.04 29.53
C ALA A 8 -8.70 -14.47 29.80
N SER A 9 -8.43 -14.83 31.06
CA SER A 9 -8.06 -16.20 31.43
C SER A 9 -9.12 -17.23 31.06
N LEU A 10 -10.41 -16.88 31.18
CA LEU A 10 -11.50 -17.75 30.75
C LEU A 10 -11.50 -17.96 29.22
N VAL A 11 -11.28 -16.90 28.44
CA VAL A 11 -11.17 -17.00 26.97
C VAL A 11 -10.00 -17.91 26.58
N ILE A 12 -8.83 -17.73 27.20
CA ILE A 12 -7.65 -18.57 26.94
C ILE A 12 -7.90 -20.04 27.33
N SER A 13 -8.50 -20.27 28.50
CA SER A 13 -8.81 -21.62 28.97
C SER A 13 -9.84 -22.36 28.11
N ASN A 14 -10.78 -21.65 27.48
CA ASN A 14 -11.73 -22.26 26.54
C ASN A 14 -11.05 -22.60 25.22
N ALA A 15 -10.18 -21.71 24.73
CA ALA A 15 -9.44 -21.94 23.49
C ALA A 15 -8.46 -23.13 23.60
N SER A 16 -7.78 -23.29 24.75
CA SER A 16 -6.80 -24.35 24.97
C SER A 16 -7.38 -25.75 24.74
N GLN A 17 -8.59 -26.02 25.23
CA GLN A 17 -9.28 -27.30 25.09
C GLN A 17 -9.41 -27.74 23.62
N SER A 18 -9.66 -26.79 22.72
CA SER A 18 -9.82 -27.06 21.28
C SER A 18 -8.50 -27.20 20.53
N LEU A 19 -7.41 -26.63 21.05
CA LEU A 19 -6.12 -26.53 20.36
C LEU A 19 -5.12 -27.61 20.77
N HIS A 20 -5.35 -28.33 21.87
CA HIS A 20 -4.50 -29.43 22.32
C HIS A 20 -4.31 -30.53 21.25
N SER A 21 -5.37 -30.85 20.49
CA SER A 21 -5.33 -31.85 19.41
C SER A 21 -4.41 -31.46 18.24
N PHE A 22 -4.03 -30.19 18.15
CA PHE A 22 -3.10 -29.65 17.15
C PHE A 22 -1.68 -29.44 17.70
N ASN A 23 -1.37 -30.05 18.85
CA ASN A 23 -0.11 -29.92 19.56
C ASN A 23 0.23 -28.49 20.03
N VAL A 24 -0.79 -27.64 20.22
CA VAL A 24 -0.62 -26.38 20.96
C VAL A 24 -0.60 -26.74 22.44
N ARG A 25 0.54 -26.52 23.10
CA ARG A 25 0.73 -26.89 24.52
C ARG A 25 0.64 -25.72 25.46
N ASN A 26 0.83 -24.50 24.96
CA ASN A 26 0.75 -23.28 25.73
C ASN A 26 0.18 -22.13 24.91
N ILE A 27 -0.46 -21.20 25.61
CA ILE A 27 -0.97 -19.95 25.10
C ILE A 27 -0.58 -18.86 26.10
N SER A 28 0.04 -17.79 25.59
CA SER A 28 0.36 -16.60 26.36
C SER A 28 -0.38 -15.40 25.79
N CYS A 29 -0.81 -14.50 26.66
CA CYS A 29 -1.59 -13.32 26.29
C CYS A 29 -1.12 -12.09 27.07
N VAL A 30 -1.05 -10.96 26.39
CA VAL A 30 -0.84 -9.64 27.00
C VAL A 30 -1.89 -8.68 26.47
N ILE A 31 -2.56 -7.96 27.38
CA ILE A 31 -3.46 -6.87 27.04
C ILE A 31 -2.88 -5.58 27.60
N LEU A 32 -2.63 -4.61 26.74
CA LEU A 32 -2.13 -3.29 27.09
C LEU A 32 -3.19 -2.22 26.84
N ASN A 33 -3.21 -1.18 27.67
CA ASN A 33 -3.80 0.09 27.29
C ASN A 33 -2.92 0.71 26.19
N ALA A 34 -3.49 0.94 25.01
CA ALA A 34 -2.73 1.42 23.86
C ALA A 34 -2.12 2.81 24.08
N LYS A 35 -2.78 3.70 24.84
CA LYS A 35 -2.36 5.10 25.03
C LYS A 35 -1.37 5.29 26.17
N THR A 36 -1.35 4.38 27.13
CA THR A 36 -0.51 4.52 28.34
C THR A 36 0.59 3.48 28.41
N GLY A 37 0.42 2.32 27.77
CA GLY A 37 1.31 1.17 27.94
C GLY A 37 1.04 0.39 29.24
N GLU A 38 -0.01 0.74 29.99
CA GLU A 38 -0.36 -0.02 31.20
C GLU A 38 -0.70 -1.48 30.84
N VAL A 39 -0.06 -2.43 31.52
CA VAL A 39 -0.39 -3.85 31.40
C VAL A 39 -1.68 -4.13 32.15
N LEU A 40 -2.76 -4.34 31.41
CA LEU A 40 -4.10 -4.58 31.97
C LEU A 40 -4.31 -6.05 32.33
N SER A 41 -3.77 -6.96 31.52
CA SER A 41 -3.80 -8.40 31.74
C SER A 41 -2.52 -9.05 31.20
N MET A 42 -1.98 -10.02 31.91
CA MET A 42 -0.84 -10.84 31.46
C MET A 42 -1.07 -12.29 31.86
N ILE A 43 -1.09 -13.18 30.87
CA ILE A 43 -1.25 -14.62 31.02
C ILE A 43 0.02 -15.25 30.47
N GLY A 44 0.82 -15.84 31.36
CA GLY A 44 2.10 -16.46 30.99
C GLY A 44 1.94 -17.81 30.32
N SER A 45 0.95 -18.59 30.74
CA SER A 45 0.63 -19.93 30.28
C SER A 45 -0.86 -20.21 30.53
N MET A 46 -1.36 -21.35 30.04
CA MET A 46 -2.78 -21.71 30.18
C MET A 46 -3.13 -22.15 31.60
N ASP A 47 -2.22 -22.90 32.23
CA ASP A 47 -2.32 -23.35 33.62
C ASP A 47 -0.92 -23.29 34.25
N TYR A 48 -0.78 -22.52 35.34
CA TYR A 48 0.50 -22.37 36.03
C TYR A 48 1.00 -23.67 36.67
N PHE A 49 0.08 -24.56 37.07
CA PHE A 49 0.40 -25.77 37.81
C PHE A 49 0.59 -27.00 36.92
N ASP A 50 0.35 -26.88 35.61
CA ASP A 50 0.59 -27.96 34.67
C ASP A 50 2.09 -28.19 34.47
N LYS A 51 2.60 -29.31 35.00
CA LYS A 51 4.01 -29.69 34.86
C LYS A 51 4.32 -30.37 33.53
N GLU A 52 3.33 -30.92 32.83
CA GLU A 52 3.57 -31.63 31.57
C GLU A 52 3.93 -30.67 30.44
N THR A 53 3.34 -29.47 30.47
CA THR A 53 3.52 -28.41 29.47
C THR A 53 4.39 -27.25 29.94
N ASP A 54 5.10 -27.39 31.07
CA ASP A 54 5.93 -26.33 31.67
C ASP A 54 5.13 -25.06 32.02
N GLY A 55 3.93 -25.22 32.57
CA GLY A 55 2.98 -24.17 32.90
C GLY A 55 3.52 -23.05 33.80
N SER A 56 4.54 -23.33 34.62
CA SER A 56 5.21 -22.28 35.43
C SER A 56 6.02 -21.27 34.60
N VAL A 57 6.29 -21.56 33.32
CA VAL A 57 6.99 -20.65 32.40
C VAL A 57 6.06 -19.51 31.98
N ASN A 58 6.55 -18.28 32.15
CA ASN A 58 5.86 -17.11 31.64
C ASN A 58 6.24 -16.84 30.17
N GLY A 59 5.46 -17.37 29.25
CA GLY A 59 5.66 -17.17 27.81
C GLY A 59 5.51 -15.72 27.35
N ALA A 60 4.87 -14.85 28.15
CA ALA A 60 4.77 -13.42 27.81
C ALA A 60 6.14 -12.70 27.84
N ILE A 61 7.11 -13.23 28.59
CA ILE A 61 8.47 -12.71 28.73
C ILE A 61 9.55 -13.65 28.17
N ALA A 62 9.15 -14.82 27.65
CA ALA A 62 10.06 -15.73 26.98
C ALA A 62 10.44 -15.19 25.60
N LEU A 63 11.69 -15.43 25.18
CA LEU A 63 12.17 -15.09 23.85
C LEU A 63 11.69 -16.13 22.84
N ARG A 64 11.02 -15.66 21.79
CA ARG A 64 10.45 -16.50 20.71
C ARG A 64 10.51 -15.76 19.38
N GLN A 65 10.58 -16.49 18.26
CA GLN A 65 10.63 -15.89 16.92
C GLN A 65 9.23 -15.35 16.53
N PRO A 66 9.05 -14.03 16.32
CA PRO A 66 7.76 -13.41 16.06
C PRO A 66 7.24 -13.63 14.63
N GLY A 67 8.04 -14.25 13.77
CA GLY A 67 7.70 -14.46 12.37
C GLY A 67 7.37 -13.15 11.64
N SER A 68 6.35 -13.20 10.78
CA SER A 68 5.86 -12.05 10.01
C SER A 68 5.27 -10.89 10.83
N ALA A 69 5.22 -10.97 12.17
CA ALA A 69 4.73 -9.87 13.00
C ALA A 69 5.66 -8.63 12.97
N LEU A 70 6.86 -8.71 12.37
CA LEU A 70 7.75 -7.56 12.18
C LEU A 70 7.50 -6.77 10.87
N LYS A 71 6.72 -7.32 9.93
CA LYS A 71 6.44 -6.67 8.63
C LYS A 71 5.82 -5.26 8.72
N PRO A 72 4.87 -4.96 9.63
CA PRO A 72 4.30 -3.62 9.73
C PRO A 72 5.35 -2.54 9.94
N PHE A 73 6.40 -2.81 10.73
CA PHE A 73 7.49 -1.88 10.98
C PHE A 73 8.32 -1.63 9.73
N LEU A 74 8.53 -2.64 8.87
CA LEU A 74 9.20 -2.45 7.59
C LEU A 74 8.39 -1.50 6.72
N TYR A 75 7.10 -1.79 6.52
CA TYR A 75 6.28 -1.00 5.60
C TYR A 75 6.07 0.44 6.10
N ALA A 76 5.97 0.65 7.42
CA ALA A 76 5.97 2.00 8.00
C ALA A 76 7.27 2.75 7.69
N TYR A 77 8.41 2.07 7.83
CA TYR A 77 9.71 2.63 7.48
C TYR A 77 9.82 2.96 5.99
N LEU A 78 9.30 2.12 5.10
CA LEU A 78 9.27 2.39 3.65
C LEU A 78 8.42 3.61 3.32
N PHE A 79 7.29 3.79 4.00
CA PHE A 79 6.44 4.97 3.84
C PHE A 79 7.16 6.26 4.23
N ASP A 80 7.91 6.26 5.32
CA ASP A 80 8.77 7.38 5.72
C ASP A 80 9.94 7.63 4.74
N LYS A 81 10.28 6.65 3.90
CA LYS A 81 11.30 6.76 2.85
C LYS A 81 10.75 7.14 1.47
N GLY A 82 9.44 7.38 1.36
CA GLY A 82 8.80 7.86 0.13
C GLY A 82 8.08 6.78 -0.67
N GLU A 83 8.09 5.51 -0.23
CA GLU A 83 7.17 4.50 -0.79
C GLU A 83 5.74 4.76 -0.32
N SER A 84 4.77 4.14 -0.99
CA SER A 84 3.35 4.27 -0.67
C SER A 84 2.65 2.92 -0.60
N PRO A 85 1.40 2.86 -0.09
CA PRO A 85 0.61 1.63 -0.13
C PRO A 85 0.45 1.04 -1.54
N ALA A 86 0.53 1.88 -2.58
CA ALA A 86 0.44 1.46 -3.98
C ALA A 86 1.79 1.08 -4.61
N SER A 87 2.92 1.36 -3.96
CA SER A 87 4.24 0.97 -4.48
C SER A 87 4.29 -0.53 -4.77
N VAL A 88 4.79 -0.89 -5.95
CA VAL A 88 4.77 -2.27 -6.47
C VAL A 88 6.15 -2.90 -6.41
N ILE A 89 6.18 -4.17 -6.01
CA ILE A 89 7.35 -5.04 -6.18
C ILE A 89 6.91 -6.43 -6.63
N GLY A 90 7.81 -7.19 -7.26
CA GLY A 90 7.52 -8.55 -7.67
C GLY A 90 7.43 -9.54 -6.50
N ASP A 91 6.31 -10.25 -6.41
CA ASP A 91 6.15 -11.54 -5.75
C ASP A 91 6.48 -12.67 -6.74
N ILE A 92 7.77 -12.81 -7.03
CA ILE A 92 8.36 -13.71 -8.03
C ILE A 92 9.56 -14.46 -7.43
N LYS A 93 9.95 -15.58 -8.04
CA LYS A 93 11.14 -16.32 -7.59
C LYS A 93 12.35 -15.38 -7.56
N THR A 94 12.98 -15.27 -6.40
CA THR A 94 14.05 -14.30 -6.16
C THR A 94 15.20 -14.96 -5.43
N TYR A 95 16.41 -14.63 -5.84
CA TYR A 95 17.63 -15.02 -5.15
C TYR A 95 18.09 -13.82 -4.32
N ILE A 96 18.26 -14.03 -3.02
CA ILE A 96 18.67 -12.98 -2.10
C ILE A 96 20.10 -13.27 -1.67
N ASN A 97 21.02 -12.40 -2.08
CA ASN A 97 22.36 -12.37 -1.56
C ASN A 97 22.35 -11.61 -0.23
N SER A 98 22.59 -12.31 0.87
CA SER A 98 22.59 -11.78 2.22
C SER A 98 23.96 -12.02 2.86
N PRO A 99 24.41 -11.17 3.80
CA PRO A 99 25.68 -11.41 4.51
C PRO A 99 25.79 -12.81 5.14
N GLY A 100 24.66 -13.38 5.57
CA GLY A 100 24.55 -14.74 6.11
C GLY A 100 24.45 -15.88 5.09
N GLY A 101 24.63 -15.59 3.79
CA GLY A 101 24.56 -16.56 2.70
C GLY A 101 23.34 -16.39 1.79
N ASP A 102 23.47 -16.90 0.58
CA ASP A 102 22.42 -16.83 -0.44
C ASP A 102 21.24 -17.74 -0.10
N TYR A 103 20.02 -17.23 -0.28
CA TYR A 103 18.81 -18.04 -0.11
C TYR A 103 17.68 -17.61 -1.02
N ILE A 104 16.69 -18.49 -1.17
CA ILE A 104 15.46 -18.23 -1.93
C ILE A 104 14.31 -18.13 -0.93
N PRO A 105 13.75 -16.92 -0.67
CA PRO A 105 12.57 -16.80 0.17
C PRO A 105 11.36 -17.46 -0.49
N GLU A 106 10.52 -18.11 0.32
CA GLU A 106 9.24 -18.69 -0.13
C GLU A 106 8.07 -18.04 0.60
N ASN A 107 6.96 -17.83 -0.10
CA ASN A 107 5.67 -17.57 0.54
C ASN A 107 5.17 -18.83 1.25
N PHE A 108 4.32 -18.64 2.26
CA PHE A 108 3.73 -19.76 2.99
C PHE A 108 2.98 -20.74 2.09
N ASP A 109 2.30 -20.24 1.04
CA ASP A 109 1.57 -21.05 0.07
C ASP A 109 2.41 -21.47 -1.15
N ARG A 110 3.70 -21.12 -1.18
CA ARG A 110 4.65 -21.38 -2.27
C ARG A 110 4.19 -20.88 -3.65
N LYS A 111 3.34 -19.86 -3.69
CA LYS A 111 2.86 -19.26 -4.95
C LYS A 111 3.52 -17.93 -5.24
N TYR A 112 3.65 -17.62 -6.52
CA TYR A 112 4.07 -16.33 -7.05
C TYR A 112 2.87 -15.55 -7.63
N ARG A 113 2.70 -14.32 -7.16
CA ARG A 113 1.60 -13.43 -7.58
C ARG A 113 2.00 -12.43 -8.66
N GLY A 114 3.28 -12.31 -8.99
CA GLY A 114 3.74 -11.31 -9.96
C GLY A 114 3.81 -9.93 -9.31
N PRO A 115 3.46 -8.84 -10.01
CA PRO A 115 3.43 -7.49 -9.42
C PRO A 115 2.44 -7.43 -8.25
N VAL A 116 2.89 -6.97 -7.07
CA VAL A 116 2.02 -6.76 -5.90
C VAL A 116 2.28 -5.42 -5.24
N THR A 117 1.22 -4.75 -4.81
CA THR A 117 1.32 -3.49 -4.04
C THR A 117 1.77 -3.77 -2.60
N ILE A 118 2.37 -2.77 -1.93
CA ILE A 118 2.70 -2.85 -0.49
C ILE A 118 1.45 -3.19 0.34
N ARG A 119 0.30 -2.57 0.05
CA ARG A 119 -0.97 -2.87 0.73
C ARG A 119 -1.29 -4.35 0.67
N ASP A 120 -1.28 -4.93 -0.52
CA ASP A 120 -1.66 -6.33 -0.72
C ASP A 120 -0.62 -7.28 -0.12
N ALA A 121 0.67 -6.94 -0.22
CA ALA A 121 1.75 -7.71 0.38
C ALA A 121 1.67 -7.75 1.91
N LEU A 122 1.41 -6.60 2.55
CA LEU A 122 1.27 -6.52 4.01
C LEU A 122 -0.02 -7.20 4.48
N ALA A 123 -1.16 -6.90 3.86
CA ALA A 123 -2.45 -7.47 4.24
C ALA A 123 -2.48 -8.99 4.09
N ASN A 124 -1.76 -9.52 3.09
CA ASN A 124 -1.62 -10.96 2.86
C ASN A 124 -0.32 -11.56 3.41
N SER A 125 0.43 -10.78 4.20
CA SER A 125 1.65 -11.20 4.88
C SER A 125 2.65 -11.95 3.96
N LEU A 126 2.82 -11.50 2.73
CA LEU A 126 3.71 -12.15 1.74
C LEU A 126 5.18 -12.02 2.16
N ASN A 127 5.96 -13.09 1.99
CA ASN A 127 7.35 -13.14 2.44
C ASN A 127 8.29 -12.52 1.41
N ILE A 128 8.12 -12.89 0.14
CA ILE A 128 9.04 -12.48 -0.93
C ILE A 128 9.04 -10.95 -1.11
N PRO A 129 7.88 -10.26 -1.20
CA PRO A 129 7.87 -8.80 -1.30
C PRO A 129 8.53 -8.12 -0.10
N ALA A 130 8.31 -8.61 1.13
CA ALA A 130 8.88 -8.03 2.33
C ALA A 130 10.43 -8.10 2.33
N VAL A 131 10.98 -9.27 1.96
CA VAL A 131 12.44 -9.46 1.86
C VAL A 131 13.02 -8.61 0.73
N ARG A 132 12.38 -8.58 -0.43
CA ARG A 132 12.83 -7.77 -1.58
C ARG A 132 12.77 -6.27 -1.31
N TRP A 133 11.77 -5.81 -0.57
CA TRP A 133 11.71 -4.41 -0.14
C TRP A 133 12.85 -4.11 0.81
N LEU A 134 13.06 -4.93 1.84
CA LEU A 134 14.16 -4.71 2.77
C LEU A 134 15.52 -4.74 2.07
N SER A 135 15.73 -5.60 1.07
CA SER A 135 16.99 -5.66 0.31
C SER A 135 17.27 -4.44 -0.57
N LYS A 136 16.25 -3.64 -0.89
CA LYS A 136 16.40 -2.35 -1.59
C LYS A 136 16.71 -1.18 -0.63
N TYR A 137 16.63 -1.41 0.67
CA TYR A 137 16.77 -0.39 1.71
C TYR A 137 17.79 -0.81 2.78
N SER A 138 18.05 0.07 3.74
CA SER A 138 19.01 -0.18 4.81
C SER A 138 18.47 -1.19 5.85
N LEU A 139 19.09 -2.37 5.93
CA LEU A 139 18.85 -3.35 6.98
C LEU A 139 19.09 -2.77 8.38
N LYS A 140 20.14 -1.95 8.52
CA LYS A 140 20.48 -1.24 9.76
C LYS A 140 19.40 -0.25 10.17
N ASP A 141 18.83 0.51 9.22
CA ASP A 141 17.76 1.46 9.52
C ASP A 141 16.50 0.73 9.97
N PHE A 142 16.15 -0.39 9.32
CA PHE A 142 15.03 -1.22 9.73
C PHE A 142 15.23 -1.77 11.16
N GLN A 143 16.40 -2.34 11.47
CA GLN A 143 16.69 -2.77 12.85
C GLN A 143 16.59 -1.61 13.85
N ASN A 144 17.08 -0.42 13.49
CA ASN A 144 16.95 0.77 14.34
C ASN A 144 15.50 1.16 14.61
N ILE A 145 14.58 0.98 13.66
CA ILE A 145 13.14 1.19 13.86
C ILE A 145 12.59 0.19 14.89
N LEU A 146 12.98 -1.08 14.79
CA LEU A 146 12.58 -2.11 15.76
C LEU A 146 13.09 -1.79 17.17
N LEU A 147 14.37 -1.41 17.30
CA LEU A 147 14.99 -1.03 18.57
C LEU A 147 14.35 0.22 19.19
N LYS A 148 14.09 1.25 18.38
CA LYS A 148 13.37 2.46 18.83
C LYS A 148 11.92 2.18 19.23
N SER A 149 11.34 1.09 18.72
CA SER A 149 10.02 0.58 19.11
C SER A 149 10.09 -0.34 20.33
N GLY A 150 11.22 -0.42 21.05
CA GLY A 150 11.34 -1.17 22.31
C GLY A 150 11.72 -2.64 22.15
N LEU A 151 11.99 -3.15 20.94
CA LEU A 151 12.43 -4.53 20.72
C LEU A 151 13.93 -4.72 21.01
N ILE A 152 14.34 -4.45 22.25
CA ILE A 152 15.75 -4.40 22.67
C ILE A 152 16.46 -5.76 22.67
N SER A 153 15.72 -6.87 22.58
CA SER A 153 16.29 -8.22 22.46
C SER A 153 16.91 -8.50 21.08
N ILE A 154 16.69 -7.63 20.09
CA ILE A 154 17.31 -7.72 18.77
C ILE A 154 18.72 -7.10 18.85
N ASP A 155 19.58 -7.76 19.60
CA ASP A 155 20.86 -7.24 20.09
C ASP A 155 22.08 -7.58 19.21
N LYS A 156 21.91 -8.42 18.18
CA LYS A 156 23.01 -8.77 17.26
C LYS A 156 23.18 -7.74 16.16
N ASN A 157 24.33 -7.79 15.49
CA ASN A 157 24.61 -6.97 14.31
C ASN A 157 23.53 -7.22 13.22
N PRO A 158 23.10 -6.19 12.46
CA PRO A 158 22.12 -6.39 11.38
C PRO A 158 22.47 -7.55 10.43
N ASP A 159 23.75 -7.71 10.09
CA ASP A 159 24.25 -8.75 9.17
C ASP A 159 24.04 -10.18 9.71
N TYR A 160 23.99 -10.35 11.03
CA TYR A 160 23.70 -11.64 11.67
C TYR A 160 22.28 -12.12 11.34
N TYR A 161 21.31 -11.21 11.36
CA TYR A 161 19.92 -11.54 11.03
C TYR A 161 19.67 -11.56 9.50
N GLY A 162 20.39 -10.70 8.77
CA GLY A 162 20.22 -10.51 7.34
C GLY A 162 18.80 -10.05 6.97
N TYR A 163 18.44 -10.20 5.71
CA TYR A 163 17.09 -9.81 5.23
C TYR A 163 15.96 -10.69 5.77
N SER A 164 16.29 -11.82 6.40
CA SER A 164 15.32 -12.65 7.12
C SER A 164 14.81 -11.99 8.41
N LEU A 165 15.42 -10.90 8.87
CA LEU A 165 14.97 -10.14 10.05
C LEU A 165 13.50 -9.72 9.92
N VAL A 166 13.06 -9.25 8.75
CA VAL A 166 11.64 -8.88 8.55
C VAL A 166 10.69 -10.08 8.63
N LEU A 167 11.22 -11.29 8.45
CA LEU A 167 10.48 -12.54 8.62
C LEU A 167 10.55 -13.08 10.05
N GLY A 168 11.18 -12.35 10.98
CA GLY A 168 11.20 -12.69 12.41
C GLY A 168 12.30 -13.67 12.80
N SER A 169 13.48 -13.62 12.16
CA SER A 169 14.65 -14.44 12.55
C SER A 169 15.25 -14.05 13.91
N ALA A 170 14.94 -12.86 14.42
CA ALA A 170 15.29 -12.44 15.78
C ALA A 170 14.22 -12.87 16.79
N GLU A 171 14.63 -13.21 18.01
CA GLU A 171 13.70 -13.55 19.08
C GLU A 171 13.28 -12.30 19.88
N VAL A 172 12.01 -12.23 20.24
CA VAL A 172 11.42 -11.13 21.02
C VAL A 172 10.51 -11.68 22.11
N ARG A 173 10.25 -10.85 23.12
CA ARG A 173 9.22 -11.14 24.13
C ARG A 173 7.85 -10.67 23.62
N LEU A 174 6.80 -11.39 23.98
CA LEU A 174 5.43 -11.01 23.61
C LEU A 174 5.04 -9.65 24.16
N ILE A 175 5.39 -9.35 25.40
CA ILE A 175 5.10 -8.06 26.02
C ILE A 175 5.83 -6.90 25.32
N ASP A 176 7.07 -7.12 24.89
CA ASP A 176 7.86 -6.12 24.16
C ASP A 176 7.27 -5.91 22.75
N LEU A 177 6.86 -6.98 22.07
CA LEU A 177 6.20 -6.88 20.78
C LEU A 177 4.84 -6.18 20.86
N ALA A 178 4.01 -6.51 21.86
CA ALA A 178 2.76 -5.80 22.09
C ALA A 178 3.00 -4.31 22.37
N SER A 179 4.03 -3.98 23.16
CA SER A 179 4.43 -2.60 23.40
C SER A 179 4.94 -1.91 22.14
N ALA A 180 5.70 -2.59 21.28
CA ALA A 180 6.22 -2.04 20.04
C ALA A 180 5.10 -1.60 19.08
N TYR A 181 3.98 -2.34 19.07
CA TYR A 181 2.80 -2.01 18.27
C TYR A 181 2.09 -0.73 18.73
N THR A 182 2.42 -0.17 19.90
CA THR A 182 1.86 1.13 20.35
C THR A 182 2.19 2.28 19.41
N ILE A 183 3.25 2.17 18.58
CA ILE A 183 3.55 3.21 17.59
C ILE A 183 2.38 3.43 16.62
N PHE A 184 1.59 2.40 16.29
CA PHE A 184 0.57 2.52 15.26
C PHE A 184 -0.70 3.28 15.72
N PRO A 185 -1.35 2.93 16.86
CA PRO A 185 -2.50 3.69 17.33
C PRO A 185 -2.15 5.06 17.92
N ASN A 186 -0.87 5.33 18.24
CA ASN A 186 -0.40 6.60 18.79
C ASN A 186 0.37 7.45 17.77
N SER A 187 -0.05 7.42 16.51
CA SER A 187 0.47 8.30 15.44
C SER A 187 2.00 8.26 15.29
N GLY A 188 2.62 7.10 15.51
CA GLY A 188 4.06 6.88 15.37
C GLY A 188 4.86 7.04 16.65
N ILE A 189 4.22 7.34 17.79
CA ILE A 189 4.89 7.47 19.08
C ILE A 189 4.95 6.13 19.81
N PHE A 190 6.16 5.70 20.18
CA PHE A 190 6.35 4.51 21.00
C PHE A 190 6.00 4.77 22.47
N ILE A 191 5.23 3.85 23.06
CA ILE A 191 4.85 3.86 24.46
C ILE A 191 5.28 2.54 25.09
N ASN A 192 6.23 2.61 26.03
CA ASN A 192 6.74 1.43 26.70
C ASN A 192 5.74 0.90 27.73
N HIS A 193 5.61 -0.42 27.80
CA HIS A 193 4.75 -1.06 28.78
C HIS A 193 5.25 -0.88 30.22
N TYR A 194 4.33 -0.94 31.18
CA TYR A 194 4.64 -0.98 32.61
C TYR A 194 3.56 -1.72 33.40
N SER A 195 3.96 -2.36 34.51
CA SER A 195 3.05 -3.14 35.38
C SER A 195 2.93 -2.58 36.80
N ALA A 196 3.80 -1.64 37.19
CA ALA A 196 3.84 -1.09 38.54
C ALA A 196 3.68 0.44 38.50
N VAL A 197 2.75 0.97 39.28
CA VAL A 197 2.41 2.42 39.31
C VAL A 197 2.99 3.12 40.53
N SER A 198 2.92 2.48 41.69
CA SER A 198 3.45 3.01 42.95
C SER A 198 3.71 1.89 43.94
N LEU A 199 4.57 2.16 44.92
CA LEU A 199 4.74 1.38 46.13
C LEU A 199 4.22 2.20 47.31
N LYS A 200 3.37 1.61 48.14
CA LYS A 200 2.91 2.21 49.40
C LYS A 200 3.63 1.50 50.55
N LYS A 201 4.37 2.25 51.35
CA LYS A 201 4.98 1.77 52.60
C LYS A 201 3.91 1.57 53.68
N GLU A 202 4.21 0.75 54.69
CA GLU A 202 3.33 0.55 55.85
C GLU A 202 2.99 1.84 56.58
N ASN A 203 3.95 2.77 56.70
CA ASN A 203 3.77 4.07 57.34
C ASN A 203 2.86 5.04 56.54
N GLY A 204 2.37 4.62 55.36
CA GLY A 204 1.50 5.41 54.50
C GLY A 204 2.21 6.17 53.39
N ASP A 205 3.54 6.26 53.38
CA ASP A 205 4.29 6.93 52.32
C ASP A 205 4.10 6.24 50.98
N ILE A 206 3.79 7.01 49.92
CA ILE A 206 3.63 6.49 48.57
C ILE A 206 4.81 6.94 47.71
N PHE A 207 5.57 5.98 47.21
CA PHE A 207 6.54 6.19 46.15
C PHE A 207 5.88 5.89 44.81
N TYR A 208 5.60 6.91 44.02
CA TYR A 208 5.20 6.72 42.64
C TYR A 208 6.43 6.36 41.82
N PHE A 209 6.36 5.27 41.06
CA PHE A 209 7.41 5.01 40.10
C PHE A 209 7.48 6.21 39.16
N PRO A 210 8.69 6.69 38.82
CA PRO A 210 8.78 7.73 37.82
C PRO A 210 8.06 7.20 36.59
N LYS A 211 6.98 7.88 36.19
CA LYS A 211 6.48 7.81 34.83
C LYS A 211 7.66 8.27 34.02
N LYS A 212 8.57 7.34 33.64
CA LYS A 212 9.81 7.63 32.91
C LYS A 212 9.40 8.68 31.92
N SER A 213 9.89 9.92 32.06
CA SER A 213 9.45 11.05 31.25
C SER A 213 9.41 10.51 29.83
N TYR A 214 8.19 10.19 29.37
CA TYR A 214 8.03 9.50 28.11
C TYR A 214 8.36 10.62 27.15
N THR A 215 9.63 10.77 26.79
CA THR A 215 9.99 11.49 25.59
C THR A 215 9.28 10.65 24.55
N HIS A 216 8.07 11.08 24.19
CA HIS A 216 7.17 10.47 23.21
C HIS A 216 7.95 10.53 21.90
N LYS A 217 8.93 9.64 21.76
CA LYS A 217 9.89 9.68 20.68
C LYS A 217 9.16 9.07 19.51
N ARG A 218 8.70 9.96 18.64
CA ARG A 218 8.12 9.59 17.36
C ARG A 218 9.15 8.72 16.62
N VAL A 219 8.79 7.48 16.36
CA VAL A 219 9.61 6.48 15.67
C VAL A 219 9.35 6.55 14.16
N ILE A 220 8.09 6.75 13.78
CA ILE A 220 7.61 6.87 12.40
C ILE A 220 6.68 8.08 12.26
N SER A 221 6.42 8.55 11.03
CA SER A 221 5.48 9.66 10.80
C SER A 221 4.03 9.32 11.17
N GLU A 222 3.19 10.36 11.32
CA GLU A 222 1.77 10.19 11.61
C GLU A 222 1.03 9.51 10.45
N GLU A 223 1.44 9.87 9.23
CA GLU A 223 0.94 9.34 7.97
C GLU A 223 1.27 7.86 7.84
N SER A 224 2.51 7.47 8.08
CA SER A 224 2.93 6.06 8.04
C SER A 224 2.16 5.21 9.05
N ALA A 225 2.01 5.70 10.29
CA ALA A 225 1.22 5.01 11.31
C ALA A 225 -0.25 4.86 10.87
N TYR A 226 -0.86 5.92 10.32
CA TYR A 226 -2.22 5.89 9.82
C TYR A 226 -2.42 4.90 8.67
N LEU A 227 -1.52 4.90 7.67
CA LEU A 227 -1.60 4.01 6.52
C LEU A 227 -1.46 2.53 6.94
N ILE A 228 -0.59 2.22 7.90
CA ILE A 228 -0.50 0.87 8.47
C ILE A 228 -1.79 0.47 9.18
N ASN A 229 -2.38 1.37 10.00
CA ASN A 229 -3.68 1.11 10.64
C ASN A 229 -4.76 0.78 9.61
N LYS A 230 -4.83 1.55 8.53
CA LYS A 230 -5.79 1.36 7.44
C LYS A 230 -5.59 0.03 6.72
N ILE A 231 -4.36 -0.35 6.42
CA ILE A 231 -4.06 -1.63 5.74
C ILE A 231 -4.41 -2.82 6.66
N LEU A 232 -3.98 -2.78 7.93
CA LEU A 232 -4.16 -3.91 8.85
C LEU A 232 -5.60 -4.06 9.35
N SER A 233 -6.38 -2.98 9.35
CA SER A 233 -7.81 -3.01 9.71
C SER A 233 -8.72 -3.38 8.55
N ASP A 234 -8.28 -3.19 7.29
CA ASP A 234 -9.06 -3.54 6.11
C ASP A 234 -9.26 -5.05 6.00
N ARG A 235 -10.53 -5.48 6.17
CA ARG A 235 -10.93 -6.88 6.08
C ARG A 235 -10.85 -7.41 4.65
N ASN A 236 -11.14 -6.58 3.65
CA ASN A 236 -11.16 -6.99 2.25
C ASN A 236 -9.73 -7.25 1.75
N ALA A 237 -8.80 -6.35 2.05
CA ALA A 237 -7.38 -6.53 1.71
C ALA A 237 -6.79 -7.81 2.31
N ARG A 238 -7.26 -8.19 3.51
CA ARG A 238 -6.83 -9.37 4.26
C ARG A 238 -7.46 -10.67 3.78
N MET A 239 -8.46 -10.66 2.89
CA MET A 239 -9.19 -11.89 2.54
C MET A 239 -8.32 -13.02 1.98
N GLY A 240 -7.17 -12.75 1.35
CA GLY A 240 -6.29 -13.79 0.80
C GLY A 240 -5.59 -14.64 1.89
N SER A 241 -5.07 -14.02 2.95
CA SER A 241 -4.49 -14.75 4.11
C SER A 241 -5.54 -15.29 5.07
N PHE A 242 -6.73 -14.70 5.07
CA PHE A 242 -7.81 -15.04 6.00
C PHE A 242 -8.97 -15.76 5.30
N ARG A 243 -8.72 -16.42 4.15
CA ARG A 243 -9.74 -17.09 3.31
C ARG A 243 -10.66 -18.05 4.10
N SER A 244 -10.17 -18.61 5.20
CA SER A 244 -10.89 -19.51 6.10
C SER A 244 -11.90 -18.82 7.04
N TYR A 245 -11.91 -17.49 7.15
CA TYR A 245 -12.68 -16.73 8.16
C TYR A 245 -13.86 -15.94 7.58
N ARG A 246 -14.52 -16.50 6.55
CA ARG A 246 -15.70 -15.88 5.91
C ARG A 246 -16.81 -15.49 6.89
N GLY A 247 -16.86 -16.04 8.11
CA GLY A 247 -17.87 -15.75 9.13
C GLY A 247 -17.49 -14.73 10.23
N LEU A 248 -16.23 -14.29 10.35
CA LEU A 248 -15.83 -13.37 11.42
C LEU A 248 -15.99 -11.93 10.91
N VAL A 249 -17.16 -11.36 11.16
CA VAL A 249 -17.53 -9.96 10.86
C VAL A 249 -17.78 -9.27 12.20
N TYR A 250 -17.03 -8.21 12.47
CA TYR A 250 -17.19 -7.41 13.69
C TYR A 250 -17.79 -6.04 13.36
N PRO A 251 -18.58 -5.46 14.28
CA PRO A 251 -19.14 -4.12 14.09
C PRO A 251 -18.11 -3.00 14.31
N PHE A 252 -16.85 -3.32 14.61
CA PHE A 252 -15.79 -2.32 14.85
C PHE A 252 -14.46 -2.74 14.20
N SER A 253 -13.64 -1.73 13.88
CA SER A 253 -12.35 -1.88 13.24
C SER A 253 -11.26 -2.40 14.20
N ILE A 254 -10.61 -3.52 13.86
CA ILE A 254 -9.44 -4.07 14.56
C ILE A 254 -8.32 -4.22 13.54
N ALA A 255 -7.17 -3.61 13.79
CA ALA A 255 -5.96 -3.82 13.01
C ALA A 255 -5.26 -5.10 13.51
N ILE A 256 -4.95 -6.03 12.60
CA ILE A 256 -4.41 -7.34 12.97
C ILE A 256 -3.20 -7.70 12.14
N LYS A 257 -2.14 -8.18 12.80
CA LYS A 257 -1.01 -8.82 12.16
C LYS A 257 -0.71 -10.17 12.81
N THR A 258 -0.52 -11.17 11.95
CA THR A 258 -0.11 -12.52 12.34
C THR A 258 1.39 -12.74 12.15
N GLY A 259 1.93 -13.70 12.90
CA GLY A 259 3.27 -14.22 12.71
C GLY A 259 3.25 -15.74 12.84
N THR A 260 4.04 -16.43 12.04
CA THR A 260 4.28 -17.86 12.21
C THR A 260 5.78 -18.07 12.00
N SER A 261 6.45 -18.73 12.95
CA SER A 261 7.88 -19.06 12.81
C SER A 261 8.08 -20.25 11.87
N LYS A 262 9.34 -20.49 11.48
CA LYS A 262 9.70 -21.64 10.63
C LYS A 262 9.42 -22.95 11.38
N GLY A 263 8.87 -23.93 10.67
CA GLY A 263 8.50 -25.24 11.26
C GLY A 263 7.26 -25.19 12.15
N SER A 264 6.44 -24.12 12.08
CA SER A 264 5.18 -24.01 12.81
C SER A 264 5.32 -24.19 14.33
N ARG A 265 6.42 -23.68 14.92
CA ARG A 265 6.71 -23.79 16.36
C ARG A 265 6.07 -22.66 17.17
N ASP A 266 5.92 -21.50 16.54
CA ASP A 266 5.33 -20.31 17.15
C ASP A 266 4.24 -19.76 16.24
N ALA A 267 3.07 -19.50 16.82
CA ALA A 267 1.97 -18.80 16.17
C ALA A 267 1.61 -17.55 16.96
N TRP A 268 1.73 -16.40 16.32
CA TRP A 268 1.51 -15.09 16.90
C TRP A 268 0.32 -14.40 16.26
N ALA A 269 -0.39 -13.63 17.07
CA ALA A 269 -1.28 -12.58 16.59
C ALA A 269 -1.16 -11.35 17.47
N ILE A 270 -0.89 -10.19 16.86
CA ILE A 270 -1.02 -8.90 17.49
C ILE A 270 -2.22 -8.21 16.87
N GLY A 271 -3.16 -7.78 17.70
CA GLY A 271 -4.33 -7.04 17.28
C GLY A 271 -4.46 -5.79 18.12
N TYR A 272 -5.00 -4.72 17.53
CA TYR A 272 -5.13 -3.46 18.25
C TYR A 272 -6.26 -2.58 17.72
N THR A 273 -6.74 -1.73 18.63
CA THR A 273 -7.63 -0.59 18.38
C THR A 273 -6.95 0.69 18.86
N LYS A 274 -7.69 1.81 18.94
CA LYS A 274 -7.18 3.05 19.55
C LYS A 274 -6.97 2.93 21.06
N ASP A 275 -7.64 1.99 21.72
CA ASP A 275 -7.68 1.91 23.18
C ASP A 275 -6.92 0.70 23.74
N TYR A 276 -6.83 -0.40 23.00
CA TYR A 276 -6.18 -1.63 23.46
C TYR A 276 -5.22 -2.22 22.43
N ILE A 277 -4.12 -2.79 22.93
CA ILE A 277 -3.29 -3.76 22.20
C ILE A 277 -3.49 -5.14 22.85
N VAL A 278 -3.69 -6.17 22.04
CA VAL A 278 -3.71 -7.57 22.46
C VAL A 278 -2.63 -8.30 21.71
N GLY A 279 -1.71 -8.92 22.45
CA GLY A 279 -0.71 -9.83 21.90
C GLY A 279 -1.00 -11.26 22.34
N LEU A 280 -0.93 -12.19 21.40
CA LEU A 280 -1.05 -13.63 21.62
C LEU A 280 0.14 -14.38 21.05
N TRP A 281 0.57 -15.40 21.81
CA TRP A 281 1.50 -16.44 21.35
C TRP A 281 0.91 -17.81 21.66
N LEU A 282 0.99 -18.72 20.70
CA LEU A 282 0.60 -20.12 20.79
C LEU A 282 1.82 -20.96 20.41
N GLY A 283 2.07 -22.04 21.14
CA GLY A 283 3.16 -22.95 20.82
C GLY A 283 3.38 -24.01 21.90
N ASP A 284 4.59 -24.54 21.91
CA ASP A 284 5.09 -25.44 22.95
C ASP A 284 6.37 -24.84 23.52
N PHE A 285 6.48 -24.76 24.84
CA PHE A 285 7.69 -24.24 25.47
C PHE A 285 8.92 -25.11 25.18
N LYS A 286 8.71 -26.41 24.93
CA LYS A 286 9.74 -27.36 24.50
C LYS A 286 10.13 -27.20 23.03
N GLY A 287 9.41 -26.35 22.29
CA GLY A 287 9.68 -26.02 20.89
C GLY A 287 9.20 -27.07 19.89
N SER A 288 8.29 -27.98 20.28
CA SER A 288 7.67 -28.93 19.36
C SER A 288 6.88 -28.22 18.26
N GLU A 289 6.77 -28.87 17.10
CA GLU A 289 6.01 -28.33 15.97
C GLU A 289 4.50 -28.49 16.20
N MET A 290 3.73 -27.46 15.86
CA MET A 290 2.27 -27.53 15.86
C MET A 290 1.74 -28.11 14.55
N ILE A 291 0.60 -28.77 14.61
CA ILE A 291 -0.01 -29.46 13.47
C ILE A 291 -1.03 -28.53 12.81
N ASN A 292 -0.76 -28.07 11.59
CA ASN A 292 -1.68 -27.24 10.81
C ASN A 292 -2.17 -25.96 11.52
N ILE A 293 -1.43 -25.45 12.52
CA ILE A 293 -1.73 -24.21 13.23
C ILE A 293 -0.74 -23.11 12.83
N THR A 294 -1.28 -21.92 12.66
CA THR A 294 -0.62 -20.67 12.31
C THR A 294 -1.20 -19.55 13.17
N GLY A 295 -0.56 -18.37 13.15
CA GLY A 295 -1.18 -17.18 13.76
C GLY A 295 -2.56 -16.87 13.19
N GLY A 296 -2.80 -17.18 11.91
CA GLY A 296 -4.07 -16.97 11.22
C GLY A 296 -5.21 -17.83 11.72
N ASN A 297 -4.97 -19.13 11.96
CA ASN A 297 -6.03 -20.08 12.31
C ASN A 297 -6.07 -20.57 13.75
N GLY A 298 -4.99 -20.40 14.51
CA GLY A 298 -4.99 -20.61 15.95
C GLY A 298 -5.23 -19.31 16.71
N ALA A 299 -4.38 -18.30 16.48
CA ALA A 299 -4.31 -17.13 17.35
C ALA A 299 -5.40 -16.07 17.06
N VAL A 300 -5.74 -15.83 15.80
CA VAL A 300 -6.72 -14.80 15.42
C VAL A 300 -8.14 -15.06 15.95
N PRO A 301 -8.69 -16.30 15.95
CA PRO A 301 -9.97 -16.58 16.60
C PRO A 301 -9.99 -16.16 18.08
N ILE A 302 -8.96 -16.52 18.84
CA ILE A 302 -8.81 -16.14 20.27
C ILE A 302 -8.71 -14.62 20.41
N LEU A 303 -7.93 -13.98 19.53
CA LEU A 303 -7.78 -12.53 19.51
C LEU A 303 -9.14 -11.84 19.37
N TYR A 304 -10.02 -12.40 18.53
CA TYR A 304 -11.34 -11.83 18.36
C TYR A 304 -12.26 -12.02 19.58
N ASP A 305 -12.20 -13.16 20.25
CA ASP A 305 -12.95 -13.38 21.49
C ASP A 305 -12.51 -12.38 22.57
N LEU A 306 -11.20 -12.12 22.66
CA LEU A 306 -10.64 -11.09 23.54
C LEU A 306 -11.12 -9.68 23.16
N PHE A 307 -11.13 -9.30 21.88
CA PHE A 307 -11.65 -7.99 21.47
C PHE A 307 -13.17 -7.85 21.66
N SER A 308 -13.92 -8.93 21.53
CA SER A 308 -15.36 -8.96 21.83
C SER A 308 -15.61 -8.75 23.32
N MET A 309 -14.77 -9.35 24.18
CA MET A 309 -14.75 -9.10 25.63
C MET A 309 -14.38 -7.65 25.95
N LEU A 310 -13.38 -7.07 25.28
CA LEU A 310 -12.90 -5.71 25.54
C LEU A 310 -13.86 -4.62 25.05
N ASN A 311 -14.54 -4.82 23.91
CA ASN A 311 -15.43 -3.83 23.31
C ASN A 311 -16.92 -4.21 23.43
N LYS A 312 -17.41 -4.40 24.66
CA LYS A 312 -18.83 -4.71 24.93
C LYS A 312 -19.80 -3.66 24.39
N SER A 313 -19.37 -2.41 24.25
CA SER A 313 -20.18 -1.33 23.70
C SER A 313 -20.32 -1.35 22.17
N GLN A 314 -19.52 -2.17 21.48
CA GLN A 314 -19.41 -2.24 20.02
C GLN A 314 -19.16 -0.88 19.33
N LYS A 315 -18.71 0.15 20.07
CA LYS A 315 -18.41 1.45 19.48
C LYS A 315 -17.17 1.34 18.60
N GLU A 316 -17.28 1.84 17.37
CA GLU A 316 -16.15 1.93 16.46
C GLU A 316 -15.21 3.04 16.92
N THR A 317 -13.94 2.69 17.16
CA THR A 317 -12.88 3.68 17.41
C THR A 317 -12.09 3.90 16.13
N LYS A 318 -12.26 5.07 15.51
CA LYS A 318 -11.46 5.46 14.34
C LYS A 318 -10.11 6.05 14.77
N TRP A 319 -9.05 5.66 14.07
CA TRP A 319 -7.75 6.33 14.20
C TRP A 319 -7.82 7.74 13.62
N HIS A 320 -7.02 8.66 14.16
CA HIS A 320 -6.92 10.01 13.64
C HIS A 320 -6.34 9.99 12.23
N LYS A 321 -7.06 10.54 11.23
CA LYS A 321 -6.55 10.72 9.86
C LYS A 321 -5.75 12.03 9.80
N PRO A 322 -4.44 11.99 9.53
CA PRO A 322 -3.65 13.20 9.31
C PRO A 322 -4.19 14.04 8.16
N LYS A 323 -4.00 15.37 8.22
CA LYS A 323 -4.49 16.31 7.19
C LYS A 323 -3.86 16.07 5.83
N ASP A 324 -2.64 15.54 5.82
CA ASP A 324 -1.83 15.31 4.63
C ASP A 324 -2.13 13.95 3.97
N ILE A 325 -3.25 13.31 4.32
CA ILE A 325 -3.74 12.12 3.63
C ILE A 325 -4.71 12.49 2.51
N ILE A 326 -4.37 12.12 1.28
CA ILE A 326 -5.20 12.31 0.08
C ILE A 326 -5.55 10.98 -0.57
N GLU A 327 -6.55 10.97 -1.44
CA GLU A 327 -6.98 9.78 -2.18
C GLU A 327 -6.69 9.94 -3.67
N ARG A 328 -6.21 8.87 -4.31
CA ARG A 328 -6.02 8.78 -5.76
C ARG A 328 -6.40 7.39 -6.26
N GLU A 329 -6.95 7.33 -7.47
CA GLU A 329 -7.21 6.05 -8.12
C GLU A 329 -5.94 5.55 -8.80
N ILE A 330 -5.53 4.32 -8.45
CA ILE A 330 -4.31 3.69 -8.96
C ILE A 330 -4.61 2.41 -9.72
N CYS A 331 -3.69 2.07 -10.62
CA CYS A 331 -3.62 0.77 -11.28
C CYS A 331 -3.02 -0.28 -10.34
N LEU A 332 -3.70 -1.42 -10.14
CA LEU A 332 -3.24 -2.45 -9.21
C LEU A 332 -1.98 -3.20 -9.69
N ILE A 333 -1.68 -3.16 -10.99
CA ILE A 333 -0.50 -3.81 -11.56
C ILE A 333 0.73 -2.90 -11.52
N SER A 334 0.59 -1.62 -11.87
CA SER A 334 1.74 -0.70 -11.93
C SER A 334 1.96 0.11 -10.65
N GLY A 335 0.95 0.24 -9.79
CA GLY A 335 1.00 1.11 -8.60
C GLY A 335 0.94 2.62 -8.92
N LYS A 336 0.91 2.97 -10.20
CA LYS A 336 0.84 4.34 -10.72
C LYS A 336 -0.62 4.81 -10.81
N LEU A 337 -0.83 6.10 -11.08
CA LEU A 337 -2.17 6.65 -11.31
C LEU A 337 -2.88 5.87 -12.42
N ARG A 338 -4.20 5.71 -12.30
CA ARG A 338 -5.02 5.01 -13.28
C ARG A 338 -4.80 5.61 -14.67
N GLY A 339 -4.37 4.76 -15.61
CA GLY A 339 -4.40 5.06 -17.04
C GLY A 339 -5.69 4.56 -17.69
N GLU A 340 -5.95 5.02 -18.91
CA GLU A 340 -7.15 4.70 -19.71
C GLU A 340 -7.42 3.20 -19.85
N PHE A 341 -6.36 2.39 -20.03
CA PHE A 341 -6.45 0.95 -20.28
C PHE A 341 -6.39 0.08 -19.01
N CYS A 342 -6.36 0.70 -17.82
CA CYS A 342 -6.33 -0.04 -16.57
C CYS A 342 -7.71 -0.63 -16.27
N LYS A 343 -7.81 -1.96 -16.22
CA LYS A 343 -9.04 -2.67 -15.83
C LYS A 343 -9.19 -2.84 -14.33
N GLU A 344 -8.07 -3.13 -13.67
CA GLU A 344 -8.02 -3.39 -12.23
C GLU A 344 -7.47 -2.15 -11.51
N THR A 345 -8.37 -1.41 -10.86
CA THR A 345 -8.05 -0.16 -10.19
C THR A 345 -8.53 -0.17 -8.74
N ARG A 346 -7.95 0.72 -7.94
CA ARG A 346 -8.35 0.93 -6.54
C ARG A 346 -8.21 2.39 -6.17
N LEU A 347 -9.21 2.93 -5.46
CA LEU A 347 -9.05 4.18 -4.74
C LEU A 347 -8.19 3.91 -3.50
N GLU A 348 -7.02 4.54 -3.42
CA GLU A 348 -6.05 4.32 -2.37
C GLU A 348 -5.74 5.65 -1.65
N GLU A 349 -5.46 5.56 -0.35
CA GLU A 349 -5.03 6.69 0.48
C GLU A 349 -3.50 6.81 0.48
N PHE A 350 -3.00 8.03 0.38
CA PHE A 350 -1.58 8.38 0.30
C PHE A 350 -1.26 9.52 1.26
N SER A 351 -0.01 9.59 1.72
CA SER A 351 0.52 10.87 2.16
C SER A 351 0.74 11.76 0.92
N ILE A 352 0.53 13.08 1.04
CA ILE A 352 0.90 14.02 -0.03
C ILE A 352 2.38 13.89 -0.42
N PHE A 353 3.23 13.40 0.46
CA PHE A 353 4.68 13.24 0.23
C PHE A 353 5.03 12.03 -0.63
N ASN A 354 4.15 11.01 -0.71
CA ASN A 354 4.42 9.75 -1.42
C ASN A 354 3.33 9.37 -2.44
N VAL A 355 2.50 10.33 -2.83
CA VAL A 355 1.48 10.11 -3.88
C VAL A 355 2.16 9.86 -5.24
N PRO A 356 1.74 8.83 -6.00
CA PRO A 356 2.24 8.60 -7.35
C PRO A 356 1.90 9.79 -8.27
N LYS A 357 2.86 10.21 -9.10
CA LYS A 357 2.73 11.36 -10.01
C LYS A 357 2.51 10.96 -11.46
N GLU A 358 2.98 9.77 -11.83
CA GLU A 358 2.91 9.25 -13.20
C GLU A 358 1.65 8.40 -13.39
N GLU A 359 1.14 8.36 -14.62
CA GLU A 359 0.09 7.42 -15.03
C GLU A 359 0.67 6.04 -15.37
N CYS A 360 -0.22 5.04 -15.41
CA CYS A 360 0.14 3.68 -15.76
C CYS A 360 0.75 3.57 -17.17
N ASP A 361 1.95 3.02 -17.24
CA ASP A 361 2.73 2.72 -18.45
C ASP A 361 2.78 1.21 -18.77
N VAL A 362 2.20 0.37 -17.91
CA VAL A 362 2.16 -1.09 -18.07
C VAL A 362 1.06 -1.54 -19.01
N HIS A 363 -0.11 -0.89 -19.01
CA HIS A 363 -1.23 -1.25 -19.89
C HIS A 363 -1.12 -0.52 -21.22
N ASN A 364 -0.67 -1.21 -22.26
CA ASN A 364 -0.43 -0.60 -23.57
C ASN A 364 -1.40 -1.16 -24.61
N LEU A 365 -2.04 -0.28 -25.37
CA LEU A 365 -2.86 -0.66 -26.52
C LEU A 365 -1.95 -1.04 -27.70
N TYR A 366 -2.28 -2.15 -28.35
CA TYR A 366 -1.71 -2.58 -29.61
C TYR A 366 -2.82 -2.74 -30.63
N ILE A 367 -2.46 -2.50 -31.88
CA ILE A 367 -3.32 -2.62 -33.04
C ILE A 367 -2.73 -3.64 -34.02
N LYS A 368 -3.59 -4.46 -34.61
CA LYS A 368 -3.24 -5.38 -35.70
C LYS A 368 -4.17 -5.09 -36.87
N ARG A 369 -3.60 -4.86 -38.06
CA ARG A 369 -4.38 -4.70 -39.30
C ARG A 369 -4.49 -6.06 -39.99
N ASN A 370 -5.73 -6.51 -40.19
CA ASN A 370 -6.02 -7.78 -40.84
C ASN A 370 -6.01 -7.64 -42.37
N SER A 371 -5.90 -8.78 -43.06
CA SER A 371 -5.83 -8.83 -44.53
C SER A 371 -7.08 -8.30 -45.23
N ASP A 372 -8.23 -8.29 -44.55
CA ASP A 372 -9.50 -7.73 -45.03
C ASP A 372 -9.63 -6.21 -44.80
N GLY A 373 -8.59 -5.58 -44.22
CA GLY A 373 -8.58 -4.16 -43.88
C GLY A 373 -9.14 -3.83 -42.49
N SER A 374 -9.71 -4.80 -41.76
CA SER A 374 -10.18 -4.58 -40.38
C SER A 374 -9.02 -4.37 -39.40
N ILE A 375 -9.30 -3.71 -38.27
CA ILE A 375 -8.31 -3.41 -37.22
C ILE A 375 -8.74 -4.07 -35.91
N ASP A 376 -7.91 -4.99 -35.42
CA ASP A 376 -8.04 -5.54 -34.08
C ASP A 376 -7.32 -4.67 -33.07
N LYS A 377 -7.92 -4.51 -31.89
CA LYS A 377 -7.41 -3.72 -30.77
C LYS A 377 -7.26 -4.60 -29.55
N LYS A 378 -6.09 -4.57 -28.91
CA LYS A 378 -5.84 -5.36 -27.71
C LYS A 378 -4.87 -4.68 -26.78
N VAL A 379 -5.18 -4.73 -25.48
CA VAL A 379 -4.30 -4.21 -24.43
C VAL A 379 -3.39 -5.34 -23.96
N PHE A 380 -2.08 -5.11 -24.01
CA PHE A 380 -1.06 -6.00 -23.49
C PHE A 380 -0.39 -5.42 -22.25
N LEU A 381 0.06 -6.31 -21.35
CA LEU A 381 0.84 -5.94 -20.18
C LEU A 381 2.32 -5.85 -20.54
N ASN A 382 2.88 -4.65 -20.48
CA ASN A 382 4.29 -4.38 -20.65
C ASN A 382 4.97 -4.33 -19.27
N LEU A 383 5.27 -5.51 -18.73
CA LEU A 383 6.01 -5.66 -17.48
C LEU A 383 7.51 -5.76 -17.75
N SER A 384 8.34 -5.38 -16.78
CA SER A 384 9.79 -5.53 -16.84
C SER A 384 10.19 -7.01 -17.04
N SER A 385 11.41 -7.22 -17.56
CA SER A 385 11.93 -8.55 -17.87
C SER A 385 12.01 -9.50 -16.67
N GLU A 386 12.05 -8.98 -15.44
CA GLU A 386 12.03 -9.79 -14.22
C GLU A 386 10.75 -10.65 -14.08
N TYR A 387 9.65 -10.26 -14.73
CA TYR A 387 8.38 -10.98 -14.70
C TYR A 387 8.26 -12.04 -15.79
N ASN A 388 9.25 -12.23 -16.66
CA ASN A 388 9.14 -13.12 -17.83
C ASN A 388 8.74 -14.56 -17.49
N ASP A 389 9.35 -15.16 -16.46
CA ASP A 389 9.03 -16.51 -16.02
C ASP A 389 7.60 -16.60 -15.49
N TRP A 390 7.17 -15.61 -14.72
CA TRP A 390 5.83 -15.54 -14.17
C TRP A 390 4.77 -15.32 -15.26
N ILE A 391 5.03 -14.45 -16.25
CA ILE A 391 4.17 -14.24 -17.42
C ILE A 391 4.00 -15.55 -18.18
N LYS A 392 5.10 -16.28 -18.42
CA LYS A 392 5.09 -17.58 -19.11
C LYS A 392 4.27 -18.62 -18.33
N GLU A 393 4.47 -18.72 -17.02
CA GLU A 393 3.74 -19.63 -16.13
C GLU A 393 2.23 -19.32 -16.12
N ARG A 394 1.86 -18.04 -16.08
CA ARG A 394 0.47 -17.56 -16.11
C ARG A 394 -0.16 -17.56 -17.50
N GLN A 395 0.60 -17.93 -18.54
CA GLN A 395 0.16 -17.89 -19.94
C GLN A 395 -0.39 -16.50 -20.33
N ILE A 396 0.21 -15.44 -19.78
CA ILE A 396 -0.15 -14.06 -20.12
C ILE A 396 0.41 -13.79 -21.51
N GLU A 397 -0.48 -13.45 -22.43
CA GLU A 397 -0.14 -13.21 -23.82
C GLU A 397 0.76 -11.98 -23.98
N LYS A 398 1.74 -12.08 -24.89
CA LYS A 398 2.60 -10.97 -25.31
C LYS A 398 2.30 -10.61 -26.77
N PRO A 399 2.48 -9.34 -27.16
CA PRO A 399 2.31 -8.94 -28.55
C PRO A 399 3.35 -9.67 -29.41
N ASN A 400 2.90 -10.29 -30.50
CA ASN A 400 3.76 -10.83 -31.55
C ASN A 400 4.11 -9.72 -32.57
N SER A 401 4.84 -10.07 -33.64
CA SER A 401 5.25 -9.10 -34.68
C SER A 401 4.10 -8.50 -35.51
N GLU A 402 2.90 -9.07 -35.45
CA GLU A 402 1.73 -8.54 -36.16
C GLU A 402 1.04 -7.40 -35.39
N TRP A 403 1.32 -7.29 -34.09
CA TRP A 403 0.79 -6.26 -33.22
C TRP A 403 1.75 -5.07 -33.17
N ILE A 404 1.27 -3.90 -33.59
CA ILE A 404 2.01 -2.65 -33.50
C ILE A 404 1.52 -1.90 -32.26
N LYS A 405 2.47 -1.47 -31.41
CA LYS A 405 2.13 -0.67 -30.23
C LYS A 405 1.53 0.66 -30.70
N ALA A 406 0.35 1.02 -30.20
CA ALA A 406 -0.17 2.35 -30.42
C ALA A 406 0.73 3.34 -29.65
N GLU A 407 1.34 4.30 -30.33
CA GLU A 407 2.22 5.27 -29.68
C GLU A 407 1.41 6.19 -28.76
N ASN A 408 1.66 6.07 -27.46
CA ASN A 408 1.16 6.98 -26.43
C ASN A 408 1.78 8.37 -26.65
N THR A 409 1.08 9.26 -27.36
CA THR A 409 1.41 10.69 -27.37
C THR A 409 0.48 11.42 -26.38
N TYR A 410 1.06 11.93 -25.29
CA TYR A 410 0.38 12.80 -24.34
C TYR A 410 0.72 14.27 -24.63
N ALA A 411 -0.28 15.13 -24.46
CA ALA A 411 -0.12 16.36 -23.67
C ALA A 411 -1.46 16.65 -22.99
N TYR A 412 -1.56 16.42 -21.68
CA TYR A 412 -2.61 17.00 -20.85
C TYR A 412 -1.96 17.99 -19.89
N ASN A 413 -2.10 19.28 -20.20
CA ASN A 413 -2.04 20.34 -19.21
C ASN A 413 -3.48 20.77 -18.92
N ASN A 414 -3.96 20.54 -17.70
CA ASN A 414 -4.56 21.59 -16.87
C ASN A 414 -5.08 21.02 -15.54
N LEU A 415 -4.26 21.17 -14.51
CA LEU A 415 -4.73 21.49 -13.17
C LEU A 415 -5.24 22.94 -13.20
N ASN A 416 -6.55 23.12 -13.19
CA ASN A 416 -7.31 24.22 -12.55
C ASN A 416 -8.68 24.35 -13.22
N GLN A 417 -9.67 23.62 -12.71
CA GLN A 417 -11.08 24.03 -12.59
C GLN A 417 -11.91 22.83 -12.11
N ILE A 418 -11.86 22.55 -10.80
CA ILE A 418 -12.97 21.90 -10.12
C ILE A 418 -13.57 22.98 -9.23
N ASN A 419 -14.47 23.77 -9.82
CA ASN A 419 -15.57 24.37 -9.09
C ASN A 419 -16.84 24.01 -9.84
N ASN A 420 -17.82 23.54 -9.06
CA ASN A 420 -19.22 23.28 -9.39
C ASN A 420 -19.57 21.88 -9.91
N PHE A 421 -19.93 21.03 -8.94
CA PHE A 421 -21.02 20.08 -9.11
C PHE A 421 -22.29 20.80 -9.57
N ASN A 422 -22.94 20.32 -10.64
CA ASN A 422 -24.36 19.96 -10.65
C ASN A 422 -24.84 19.41 -12.01
N SER A 423 -25.84 18.52 -11.90
CA SER A 423 -26.84 18.08 -12.91
C SER A 423 -26.43 17.20 -14.11
N ILE A 424 -26.84 15.93 -13.99
CA ILE A 424 -27.83 15.20 -14.82
C ILE A 424 -27.66 15.24 -16.35
N ASN A 425 -27.57 14.01 -16.90
CA ASN A 425 -27.90 13.58 -18.27
C ASN A 425 -27.24 14.33 -19.44
N ASN A 426 -26.09 13.81 -19.86
CA ASN A 426 -25.84 13.49 -21.26
C ASN A 426 -24.71 12.47 -21.36
N GLN A 427 -25.09 11.19 -21.40
CA GLN A 427 -24.23 10.13 -21.90
C GLN A 427 -23.91 10.39 -23.39
N ASN A 428 -22.66 10.15 -23.78
CA ASN A 428 -22.21 9.78 -25.13
C ASN A 428 -21.88 10.84 -26.21
N LYS A 429 -21.31 12.03 -25.92
CA LYS A 429 -20.80 12.87 -27.05
C LYS A 429 -19.67 13.87 -26.80
N ILE A 430 -18.93 13.78 -25.69
CA ILE A 430 -17.93 14.82 -25.32
C ILE A 430 -16.47 14.39 -25.56
N ASN A 431 -16.19 13.11 -25.87
CA ASN A 431 -14.81 12.60 -26.03
C ASN A 431 -14.27 12.55 -27.49
N GLU A 432 -14.86 13.29 -28.44
CA GLU A 432 -14.49 13.21 -29.88
C GLU A 432 -14.19 14.56 -30.55
N ARG A 433 -14.03 15.66 -29.81
CA ARG A 433 -13.84 16.97 -30.46
C ARG A 433 -12.38 17.37 -30.56
N ILE A 434 -11.84 17.28 -31.78
CA ILE A 434 -10.65 18.00 -32.19
C ILE A 434 -10.89 19.50 -31.99
N SER A 435 -9.96 20.20 -31.36
CA SER A 435 -10.10 21.63 -31.10
C SER A 435 -8.76 22.35 -31.15
N ILE A 436 -8.78 23.61 -31.56
CA ILE A 436 -7.67 24.54 -31.38
C ILE A 436 -7.86 25.19 -30.02
N THR A 437 -6.85 25.08 -29.14
CA THR A 437 -6.89 25.58 -27.77
C THR A 437 -6.26 26.97 -27.64
N SER A 438 -5.41 27.35 -28.60
CA SER A 438 -4.86 28.68 -28.76
C SER A 438 -4.55 28.88 -30.25
N PRO A 439 -4.83 30.05 -30.86
CA PRO A 439 -5.49 31.21 -30.27
C PRO A 439 -6.98 30.97 -29.97
N THR A 440 -7.60 31.84 -29.17
CA THR A 440 -9.06 31.81 -28.96
C THR A 440 -9.81 32.45 -30.13
N ASP A 441 -11.04 32.03 -30.40
CA ASP A 441 -11.86 32.63 -31.46
C ASP A 441 -12.09 34.12 -31.20
N ASN A 442 -12.01 34.92 -32.26
CA ASN A 442 -12.07 36.39 -32.29
C ASN A 442 -10.93 37.11 -31.56
N SER A 443 -9.76 36.47 -31.42
CA SER A 443 -8.57 37.15 -30.87
C SER A 443 -8.06 38.23 -31.82
N VAL A 444 -7.64 39.36 -31.26
CA VAL A 444 -7.02 40.46 -32.01
C VAL A 444 -5.56 40.58 -31.63
N TYR A 445 -4.67 40.50 -32.62
CA TYR A 445 -3.23 40.71 -32.47
C TYR A 445 -2.82 42.01 -33.15
N LYS A 446 -1.79 42.67 -32.60
CA LYS A 446 -1.24 43.90 -33.17
C LYS A 446 0.22 43.68 -33.51
N ILE A 447 0.61 44.00 -34.74
CA ILE A 447 2.02 43.97 -35.14
C ILE A 447 2.73 45.18 -34.54
N ASP A 448 3.80 44.92 -33.79
CA ASP A 448 4.66 45.96 -33.24
C ASP A 448 5.60 46.49 -34.34
N SER A 449 5.48 47.77 -34.67
CA SER A 449 6.31 48.42 -35.70
C SER A 449 7.78 48.57 -35.30
N THR A 450 8.14 48.30 -34.04
CA THR A 450 9.51 48.43 -33.53
C THR A 450 10.31 47.12 -33.57
N LEU A 451 9.65 45.99 -33.81
CA LEU A 451 10.28 44.67 -33.88
C LEU A 451 10.29 44.14 -35.33
N PRO A 452 11.36 43.45 -35.78
CA PRO A 452 11.34 42.78 -37.08
C PRO A 452 10.19 41.77 -37.17
N LEU A 453 9.51 41.73 -38.33
CA LEU A 453 8.34 40.87 -38.59
C LEU A 453 8.64 39.37 -38.37
N GLU A 454 9.86 38.94 -38.67
CA GLU A 454 10.33 37.56 -38.52
C GLU A 454 10.36 37.06 -37.06
N TYR A 455 10.35 37.96 -36.08
CA TYR A 455 10.31 37.60 -34.65
C TYR A 455 8.90 37.69 -34.04
N GLN A 456 7.89 38.10 -34.82
CA GLN A 456 6.53 38.29 -34.35
C GLN A 456 5.63 37.11 -34.74
N ASN A 457 5.50 36.15 -33.84
CA ASN A 457 4.81 34.88 -34.06
C ASN A 457 3.69 34.65 -33.05
N ILE A 458 2.71 33.83 -33.44
CA ILE A 458 1.75 33.22 -32.52
C ILE A 458 1.95 31.71 -32.47
N PHE A 459 1.58 31.12 -31.34
CA PHE A 459 1.56 29.68 -31.16
C PHE A 459 0.14 29.16 -31.36
N ILE A 460 0.00 28.25 -32.32
CA ILE A 460 -1.24 27.52 -32.54
C ILE A 460 -1.13 26.20 -31.82
N SER A 461 -1.91 26.05 -30.76
CA SER A 461 -2.00 24.82 -29.96
C SER A 461 -3.32 24.14 -30.20
N SER A 462 -3.32 22.81 -30.18
CA SER A 462 -4.51 22.02 -30.47
C SER A 462 -4.62 20.80 -29.57
N TYR A 463 -5.86 20.39 -29.32
CA TYR A 463 -6.19 19.09 -28.79
C TYR A 463 -6.61 18.18 -29.94
N ILE A 464 -5.81 17.13 -30.18
CA ILE A 464 -6.12 16.06 -31.12
C ILE A 464 -6.43 14.80 -30.30
N PRO A 465 -7.67 14.29 -30.33
CA PRO A 465 -8.02 13.08 -29.63
C PRO A 465 -7.21 11.88 -30.13
N LYS A 466 -6.99 10.88 -29.26
CA LYS A 466 -6.20 9.68 -29.59
C LYS A 466 -6.76 8.87 -30.75
N ASN A 467 -8.03 9.09 -31.12
CA ASN A 467 -8.68 8.36 -32.20
C ASN A 467 -8.36 8.89 -33.60
N ILE A 468 -7.50 9.89 -33.75
CA ILE A 468 -7.16 10.54 -35.01
C ILE A 468 -5.92 9.92 -35.66
N ILE A 469 -6.05 9.50 -36.92
CA ILE A 469 -4.97 8.92 -37.74
C ILE A 469 -4.26 9.95 -38.61
N GLU A 470 -5.01 10.92 -39.14
CA GLU A 470 -4.51 11.98 -39.99
C GLU A 470 -5.13 13.29 -39.51
N ALA A 471 -4.34 14.36 -39.45
CA ALA A 471 -4.82 15.69 -39.11
C ALA A 471 -3.96 16.73 -39.82
N ASN A 472 -4.61 17.74 -40.41
CA ASN A 472 -3.95 18.90 -41.00
C ASN A 472 -4.58 20.16 -40.42
N LEU A 473 -3.72 21.07 -39.96
CA LEU A 473 -4.10 22.42 -39.56
C LEU A 473 -4.12 23.32 -40.79
N TYR A 474 -5.24 23.99 -40.97
CA TYR A 474 -5.47 24.92 -42.07
C TYR A 474 -5.49 26.36 -41.58
N CYS A 475 -5.03 27.26 -42.43
CA CYS A 475 -5.19 28.70 -42.33
C CYS A 475 -5.72 29.21 -43.66
N ASN A 476 -6.95 29.75 -43.72
CA ASN A 476 -7.56 30.25 -44.96
C ASN A 476 -7.44 29.27 -46.14
N GLU A 477 -7.73 27.98 -45.89
CA GLU A 477 -7.67 26.86 -46.86
C GLU A 477 -6.27 26.30 -47.20
N GLU A 478 -5.19 26.95 -46.76
CA GLU A 478 -3.82 26.41 -46.92
C GLU A 478 -3.43 25.52 -45.72
N ILE A 479 -2.75 24.41 -45.99
CA ILE A 479 -2.19 23.55 -44.93
C ILE A 479 -0.93 24.22 -44.38
N ILE A 480 -0.94 24.49 -43.08
CA ILE A 480 0.20 25.11 -42.39
C ILE A 480 0.93 24.19 -41.42
N ALA A 481 0.31 23.05 -41.06
CA ALA A 481 0.99 21.99 -40.31
C ALA A 481 0.27 20.64 -40.46
N ASN A 482 1.05 19.58 -40.44
CA ASN A 482 0.57 18.20 -40.43
C ASN A 482 0.45 17.63 -39.00
N ILE A 483 -0.01 16.39 -38.89
CA ILE A 483 -0.23 15.72 -37.60
C ILE A 483 1.05 15.53 -36.77
N GLU A 484 2.22 15.35 -37.39
CA GLU A 484 3.49 15.21 -36.68
C GLU A 484 3.88 16.54 -36.02
N GLU A 485 3.68 17.65 -36.71
CA GLU A 485 3.94 19.00 -36.19
C GLU A 485 2.95 19.37 -35.08
N LEU A 486 1.67 19.00 -35.23
CA LEU A 486 0.64 19.22 -34.21
C LEU A 486 0.88 18.39 -32.94
N LYS A 487 1.51 17.21 -33.06
CA LYS A 487 1.92 16.37 -31.92
C LYS A 487 3.06 16.98 -31.09
N ASN A 488 3.83 17.90 -31.66
CA ASN A 488 4.95 18.56 -30.95
C ASN A 488 4.50 19.71 -30.01
N GLY A 489 3.19 19.88 -29.80
CA GLY A 489 2.59 20.73 -28.77
C GLY A 489 2.11 22.10 -29.25
N SER A 490 2.82 22.74 -30.19
CA SER A 490 2.37 23.99 -30.81
C SER A 490 3.07 24.25 -32.14
N VAL A 491 2.33 24.80 -33.10
CA VAL A 491 2.84 25.25 -34.41
C VAL A 491 3.11 26.75 -34.32
N ILE A 492 4.30 27.18 -34.75
CA ILE A 492 4.67 28.60 -34.83
C ILE A 492 4.13 29.17 -36.15
N TRP A 493 3.38 30.26 -36.07
CA TRP A 493 2.84 30.94 -37.25
C TRP A 493 3.17 32.44 -37.21
N ASN A 494 3.73 32.95 -38.31
CA ASN A 494 4.21 34.34 -38.42
C ASN A 494 3.04 35.32 -38.61
N LEU A 495 3.02 36.39 -37.81
CA LEU A 495 1.99 37.43 -37.91
C LEU A 495 2.10 38.18 -39.25
N LYS A 496 0.96 38.27 -39.94
CA LYS A 496 0.76 39.09 -41.15
C LYS A 496 -0.54 39.86 -40.98
N LYS A 497 -0.64 41.09 -41.49
CA LYS A 497 -1.88 41.88 -41.37
C LYS A 497 -3.00 41.23 -42.17
N GLY A 498 -4.17 41.12 -41.55
CA GLY A 498 -5.37 40.56 -42.19
C GLY A 498 -6.23 39.73 -41.26
N ASP A 499 -7.26 39.13 -41.84
CA ASP A 499 -8.18 38.19 -41.20
C ASP A 499 -7.76 36.75 -41.51
N TYR A 500 -7.69 35.92 -40.48
CA TYR A 500 -7.27 34.51 -40.61
C TYR A 500 -8.23 33.59 -39.89
N THR A 501 -8.62 32.51 -40.56
CA THR A 501 -9.42 31.43 -39.99
C THR A 501 -8.58 30.16 -39.91
N PHE A 502 -8.41 29.67 -38.69
CA PHE A 502 -7.76 28.39 -38.41
C PHE A 502 -8.78 27.28 -38.13
N TYR A 503 -8.53 26.09 -38.65
CA TYR A 503 -9.28 24.89 -38.29
C TYR A 503 -8.45 23.64 -38.58
N ILE A 504 -8.82 22.53 -37.95
CA ILE A 504 -8.21 21.22 -38.20
C ILE A 504 -9.21 20.36 -38.94
N LYS A 505 -8.78 19.74 -40.05
CA LYS A 505 -9.46 18.58 -40.63
C LYS A 505 -8.69 17.33 -40.25
N ALA A 506 -9.41 16.27 -39.92
CA ALA A 506 -8.81 15.03 -39.48
C ALA A 506 -9.63 13.83 -39.90
N ILE A 507 -9.00 12.66 -39.88
CA ILE A 507 -9.64 11.37 -40.10
C ILE A 507 -9.44 10.56 -38.83
N ASN A 508 -10.51 9.95 -38.32
CA ASN A 508 -10.43 9.09 -37.14
C ASN A 508 -10.17 7.61 -37.51
N PHE A 509 -9.97 6.74 -36.50
CA PHE A 509 -9.75 5.31 -36.68
C PHE A 509 -10.89 4.56 -37.39
N GLU A 510 -12.07 5.15 -37.49
CA GLU A 510 -13.24 4.59 -38.18
C GLU A 510 -13.31 5.05 -39.64
N GLY A 511 -12.36 5.88 -40.09
CA GLY A 511 -12.37 6.50 -41.42
C GLY A 511 -13.28 7.72 -41.51
N ASN A 512 -13.86 8.19 -40.39
CA ASN A 512 -14.74 9.36 -40.40
C ASN A 512 -13.92 10.65 -40.49
N GLU A 513 -14.32 11.52 -41.42
CA GLU A 513 -13.79 12.88 -41.50
C GLU A 513 -14.38 13.75 -40.38
N LEU A 514 -13.51 14.42 -39.65
CA LEU A 514 -13.83 15.30 -38.55
C LEU A 514 -13.24 16.68 -38.82
N LYS A 515 -13.94 17.72 -38.38
CA LYS A 515 -13.47 19.11 -38.47
C LYS A 515 -13.60 19.79 -37.11
N SER A 516 -12.56 20.50 -36.68
CA SER A 516 -12.66 21.36 -35.51
C SER A 516 -13.56 22.57 -35.79
N PRO A 517 -14.06 23.26 -34.75
CA PRO A 517 -14.56 24.61 -34.90
C PRO A 517 -13.53 25.51 -35.59
N ASN A 518 -14.02 26.50 -36.34
CA ASN A 518 -13.20 27.55 -36.90
C ASN A 518 -12.77 28.53 -35.78
N ILE A 519 -11.52 28.96 -35.81
CA ILE A 519 -10.96 30.02 -34.95
C ILE A 519 -10.59 31.18 -35.85
N ASN A 520 -11.30 32.30 -35.73
CA ASN A 520 -11.03 33.51 -36.47
C ASN A 520 -10.16 34.42 -35.63
N ILE A 521 -9.11 34.97 -36.21
CA ILE A 521 -8.30 36.02 -35.58
C ILE A 521 -8.15 37.18 -36.53
N PHE A 522 -7.91 38.36 -35.94
CA PHE A 522 -7.66 39.58 -36.68
C PHE A 522 -6.31 40.17 -36.30
N ILE A 523 -5.52 40.55 -37.30
CA ILE A 523 -4.17 41.08 -37.10
C ILE A 523 -4.07 42.49 -37.68
N GLN A 524 -3.84 43.48 -36.81
CA GLN A 524 -3.77 44.91 -37.13
C GLN A 524 -2.35 45.47 -37.24
#